data_AF-A0A512D1B6-F1
#
_entry.id   AF-A0A512D1B6-F1
#
_cell.length_a   1.000
_cell.length_b   1.000
_cell.length_c   1.000
_cell.angle_alpha   90.00
_cell.angle_beta   90.00
_cell.angle_gamma   90.00
#
_symmetry.space_group_name_H-M   'P 1'
#
loop_
_entity.id
_entity.type
_entity.pdbx_description
1 polymer ?
#
loop_
_entity_poly.entity_id
_entity_poly.type
_entity_poly.pdbx_seq_one_letter_code
_entity_poly.pdbx_strand_id
1 'polypeptide(L)'
;MTSTSTAARSTAGTLTGGNQSQLVGLKVGGRALNAVPAPNSSISLKSSTGAALATVYLNQQSKSVVGNDLRVSTVALRVVITGQNSLGLPLGSSIAVGVSSTSLSRPVLGLVGGMGYSTSATLANGVVSTSRTALAYPPCTGGASKATLATAGVPGVVSTGTTTTETLSKVTSSSRSSYVKNTITGPRVLSGLISADAVIAETSVSQAAPGAAPVATDSSRFVGLRIAGLPAISSSVKPNTVLTVPGLGRVTLHKVVRTATSVDVVMVEVVTNRVFDSLPTGSVIRIGASATSVI
;
A
#
# COMPACT_ATOMS: atom_id res chain seq x y z
N MET A 1 -12.85 -24.46 18.62
CA MET A 1 -11.60 -24.44 17.81
C MET A 1 -10.81 -23.22 18.25
N THR A 2 -9.51 -23.38 18.48
CA THR A 2 -8.60 -22.26 18.82
C THR A 2 -7.36 -22.31 17.95
N SER A 3 -6.77 -21.14 17.69
CA SER A 3 -5.49 -20.97 17.03
C SER A 3 -4.69 -19.92 17.80
N THR A 4 -3.44 -20.24 18.11
CA THR A 4 -2.51 -19.34 18.77
C THR A 4 -1.25 -19.24 17.93
N SER A 5 -0.77 -18.02 17.75
CA SER A 5 0.53 -17.71 17.16
C SER A 5 1.26 -16.81 18.14
N THR A 6 2.44 -17.23 18.58
CA THR A 6 3.30 -16.44 19.47
C THR A 6 4.60 -16.13 18.77
N ALA A 7 5.13 -14.95 19.04
CA ALA A 7 6.48 -14.57 18.66
C ALA A 7 7.13 -13.94 19.88
N ALA A 8 8.34 -14.39 20.20
CA ALA A 8 9.10 -13.94 21.35
C ALA A 8 10.55 -13.68 20.96
N ARG A 9 11.23 -12.91 21.79
CA ARG A 9 12.65 -12.64 21.67
C ARG A 9 13.34 -13.03 22.97
N SER A 10 14.36 -13.87 22.87
CA SER A 10 15.19 -14.20 24.03
C SER A 10 16.05 -13.01 24.45
N THR A 11 16.59 -13.05 25.66
CA THR A 11 17.58 -12.08 26.15
C THR A 11 18.85 -12.04 25.28
N ALA A 12 19.23 -13.17 24.67
CA ALA A 12 20.31 -13.27 23.68
C ALA A 12 19.94 -12.70 22.30
N GLY A 13 18.70 -12.25 22.11
CA GLY A 13 18.23 -11.61 20.88
C GLY A 13 17.68 -12.54 19.81
N THR A 14 17.65 -13.85 20.07
CA THR A 14 17.08 -14.86 19.16
C THR A 14 15.56 -14.70 19.09
N LEU A 15 15.01 -14.61 17.88
CA LEU A 15 13.58 -14.63 17.66
C LEU A 15 13.08 -16.08 17.66
N THR A 16 12.02 -16.36 18.43
CA THR A 16 11.36 -17.66 18.49
C THR A 16 9.88 -17.49 18.20
N GLY A 17 9.29 -18.48 17.54
CA GLY A 17 7.88 -18.48 17.17
C GLY A 17 7.19 -19.75 17.62
N GLY A 18 5.98 -19.65 18.14
CA GLY A 18 5.13 -20.76 18.55
C GLY A 18 3.84 -20.80 17.72
N ASN A 19 3.45 -21.98 17.28
CA ASN A 19 2.16 -22.23 16.65
C ASN A 19 1.43 -23.28 17.46
N GLN A 20 0.17 -23.04 17.77
CA GLN A 20 -0.71 -24.02 18.40
C GLN A 20 -2.10 -23.91 17.79
N SER A 21 -2.77 -25.05 17.62
CA SER A 21 -4.20 -25.08 17.33
C SER A 21 -4.87 -26.21 18.09
N GLN A 22 -6.14 -26.01 18.44
CA GLN A 22 -6.95 -27.02 19.08
C GLN A 22 -8.25 -27.22 18.30
N LEU A 23 -8.45 -28.44 17.83
CA LEU A 23 -9.61 -28.87 17.05
C LEU A 23 -10.40 -29.89 17.89
N VAL A 24 -11.28 -29.39 18.75
CA VAL A 24 -12.13 -30.25 19.60
C VAL A 24 -13.38 -30.67 18.82
N GLY A 25 -13.64 -31.98 18.76
CA GLY A 25 -14.86 -32.54 18.18
C GLY A 25 -15.00 -32.36 16.67
N LEU A 26 -13.90 -32.13 15.95
CA LEU A 26 -13.93 -31.91 14.51
C LEU A 26 -14.41 -33.17 13.77
N LYS A 27 -15.39 -32.99 12.89
CA LYS A 27 -15.83 -34.00 11.92
C LYS A 27 -15.61 -33.48 10.50
N VAL A 28 -15.01 -34.30 9.65
CA VAL A 28 -14.76 -33.98 8.23
C VAL A 28 -15.42 -35.06 7.39
N GLY A 29 -16.41 -34.70 6.58
CA GLY A 29 -17.20 -35.66 5.80
C GLY A 29 -17.88 -36.73 6.66
N GLY A 30 -18.34 -36.35 7.86
CA GLY A 30 -18.98 -37.28 8.82
C GLY A 30 -17.99 -38.12 9.66
N ARG A 31 -16.69 -38.13 9.33
CA ARG A 31 -15.66 -38.85 10.08
C ARG A 31 -15.09 -37.98 11.20
N ALA A 32 -15.12 -38.49 12.43
CA ALA A 32 -14.52 -37.80 13.57
C ALA A 32 -12.98 -37.87 13.50
N LEU A 33 -12.33 -36.73 13.73
CA LEU A 33 -10.90 -36.65 13.97
C LEU A 33 -10.65 -36.71 15.47
N ASN A 34 -10.28 -37.89 15.95
CA ASN A 34 -10.07 -38.14 17.38
C ASN A 34 -8.64 -37.85 17.84
N ALA A 35 -7.75 -37.48 16.91
CA ALA A 35 -6.36 -37.11 17.19
C ALA A 35 -6.11 -35.64 16.83
N VAL A 36 -5.22 -34.99 17.58
CA VAL A 36 -4.71 -33.65 17.24
C VAL A 36 -3.94 -33.76 15.92
N PRO A 37 -4.39 -33.11 14.83
CA PRO A 37 -3.71 -33.21 13.54
C PRO A 37 -2.29 -32.68 13.63
N ALA A 38 -1.34 -33.39 13.02
CA ALA A 38 0.02 -32.90 12.87
C ALA A 38 0.03 -31.55 12.11
N PRO A 39 1.03 -30.69 12.33
CA PRO A 39 1.15 -29.44 11.59
C PRO A 39 1.07 -29.64 10.08
N ASN A 40 0.33 -28.77 9.40
CA ASN A 40 0.15 -28.75 7.94
C ASN A 40 -0.49 -30.03 7.36
N SER A 41 -1.30 -30.73 8.15
CA SER A 41 -2.05 -31.91 7.67
C SER A 41 -3.11 -31.50 6.65
N SER A 42 -3.47 -32.41 5.74
CA SER A 42 -4.56 -32.20 4.78
C SER A 42 -5.40 -33.45 4.59
N ILE A 43 -6.69 -33.25 4.34
CA ILE A 43 -7.67 -34.29 4.05
C ILE A 43 -8.40 -33.91 2.77
N SER A 44 -8.37 -34.79 1.78
CA SER A 44 -9.18 -34.62 0.57
C SER A 44 -10.62 -35.03 0.84
N LEU A 45 -11.56 -34.12 0.60
CA LEU A 45 -12.99 -34.38 0.60
C LEU A 45 -13.44 -34.78 -0.79
N LYS A 46 -14.18 -35.88 -0.85
CA LYS A 46 -14.82 -36.40 -2.06
C LYS A 46 -16.32 -36.50 -1.85
N SER A 47 -17.09 -36.43 -2.93
CA SER A 47 -18.52 -36.71 -2.94
C SER A 47 -18.79 -38.19 -2.69
N SER A 48 -20.07 -38.54 -2.49
CA SER A 48 -20.53 -39.94 -2.46
C SER A 48 -20.22 -40.71 -3.74
N THR A 49 -20.07 -40.00 -4.87
CA THR A 49 -19.65 -40.56 -6.16
C THR A 49 -18.13 -40.62 -6.35
N GLY A 50 -17.34 -40.21 -5.36
CA GLY A 50 -15.88 -40.23 -5.40
C GLY A 50 -15.24 -39.03 -6.11
N ALA A 51 -16.03 -38.09 -6.62
CA ALA A 51 -15.53 -36.87 -7.25
C ALA A 51 -14.89 -35.93 -6.22
N ALA A 52 -13.83 -35.20 -6.59
CA ALA A 52 -13.21 -34.23 -5.69
C ALA A 52 -14.16 -33.08 -5.37
N LEU A 53 -14.22 -32.67 -4.11
CA LEU A 53 -15.01 -31.52 -3.65
C LEU A 53 -14.10 -30.40 -3.11
N ALA A 54 -13.23 -30.75 -2.17
CA ALA A 54 -12.37 -29.79 -1.50
C ALA A 54 -11.15 -30.47 -0.89
N THR A 55 -10.13 -29.68 -0.56
CA THR A 55 -9.05 -30.09 0.34
C THR A 55 -9.20 -29.33 1.65
N VAL A 56 -9.26 -30.07 2.75
CA VAL A 56 -9.31 -29.53 4.11
C VAL A 56 -7.92 -29.60 4.71
N TYR A 57 -7.29 -28.45 4.88
CA TYR A 57 -6.06 -28.33 5.62
C TYR A 57 -6.36 -28.11 7.10
N LEU A 58 -5.59 -28.79 7.94
CA LEU A 58 -5.72 -28.79 9.40
C LEU A 58 -4.41 -28.34 10.01
N ASN A 59 -4.51 -27.52 11.06
CA ASN A 59 -3.36 -27.05 11.83
C ASN A 59 -2.26 -26.51 10.88
N GLN A 60 -2.62 -25.66 9.92
CA GLN A 60 -1.63 -25.06 9.04
C GLN A 60 -0.78 -24.09 9.85
N GLN A 61 0.53 -24.25 9.78
CA GLN A 61 1.49 -23.48 10.54
C GLN A 61 2.55 -22.94 9.60
N SER A 62 2.83 -21.66 9.71
CA SER A 62 3.98 -21.05 9.07
C SER A 62 4.78 -20.21 10.06
N LYS A 63 6.10 -20.26 9.89
CA LYS A 63 7.07 -19.40 10.56
C LYS A 63 8.03 -18.95 9.48
N SER A 64 8.15 -17.64 9.28
CA SER A 64 9.09 -17.10 8.31
C SER A 64 9.64 -15.78 8.79
N VAL A 65 10.89 -15.51 8.47
CA VAL A 65 11.46 -14.18 8.61
C VAL A 65 11.26 -13.46 7.29
N VAL A 66 10.49 -12.37 7.30
CA VAL A 66 10.25 -11.54 6.12
C VAL A 66 10.80 -10.15 6.41
N GLY A 67 11.88 -9.78 5.73
CA GLY A 67 12.62 -8.57 6.07
C GLY A 67 13.16 -8.66 7.51
N ASN A 68 12.73 -7.74 8.38
CA ASN A 68 13.17 -7.69 9.76
C ASN A 68 12.21 -8.38 10.77
N ASP A 69 11.10 -8.93 10.28
CA ASP A 69 10.03 -9.46 11.12
C ASP A 69 10.01 -10.99 11.10
N LEU A 70 9.98 -11.61 12.27
CA LEU A 70 9.52 -12.99 12.41
C LEU A 70 8.00 -12.99 12.33
N ARG A 71 7.44 -13.58 11.28
CA ARG A 71 6.00 -13.81 11.12
C ARG A 71 5.68 -15.25 11.51
N VAL A 72 4.63 -15.39 12.31
CA VAL A 72 4.12 -16.67 12.76
C VAL A 72 2.62 -16.69 12.51
N SER A 73 2.13 -17.66 11.75
CA SER A 73 0.72 -17.78 11.43
C SER A 73 0.24 -19.20 11.65
N THR A 74 -0.95 -19.33 12.25
CA THR A 74 -1.65 -20.58 12.44
C THR A 74 -3.05 -20.47 11.85
N VAL A 75 -3.44 -21.42 11.01
CA VAL A 75 -4.83 -21.61 10.59
C VAL A 75 -5.29 -22.97 11.06
N ALA A 76 -6.22 -23.01 12.00
CA ALA A 76 -6.70 -24.26 12.59
C ALA A 76 -7.42 -25.13 11.54
N LEU A 77 -8.25 -24.53 10.69
CA LEU A 77 -8.96 -25.20 9.59
C LEU A 77 -8.99 -24.31 8.36
N ARG A 78 -8.56 -24.83 7.21
CA ARG A 78 -8.73 -24.16 5.91
C ARG A 78 -9.33 -25.13 4.90
N VAL A 79 -10.47 -24.78 4.32
CA VAL A 79 -11.08 -25.54 3.23
C VAL A 79 -10.80 -24.81 1.92
N VAL A 80 -10.27 -25.53 0.93
CA VAL A 80 -10.07 -25.02 -0.43
C VAL A 80 -10.94 -25.84 -1.37
N ILE A 81 -11.84 -25.17 -2.10
CA ILE A 81 -12.73 -25.82 -3.06
C ILE A 81 -11.91 -26.25 -4.28
N THR A 82 -11.92 -27.55 -4.56
CA THR A 82 -11.14 -28.17 -5.65
C THR A 82 -12.02 -28.83 -6.71
N GLY A 83 -13.34 -28.85 -6.50
CA GLY A 83 -14.32 -29.35 -7.47
C GLY A 83 -15.64 -28.60 -7.40
N GLN A 84 -16.57 -28.98 -8.29
CA GLN A 84 -17.93 -28.49 -8.24
C GLN A 84 -18.60 -28.88 -6.92
N ASN A 85 -19.39 -27.98 -6.35
CA ASN A 85 -20.04 -28.17 -5.07
C ASN A 85 -21.46 -27.59 -5.12
N SER A 86 -22.36 -28.13 -4.30
CA SER A 86 -23.76 -27.70 -4.24
C SER A 86 -23.96 -26.30 -3.66
N LEU A 87 -22.93 -25.70 -3.06
CA LEU A 87 -22.98 -24.35 -2.50
C LEU A 87 -22.68 -23.27 -3.56
N GLY A 88 -22.37 -23.65 -4.81
CA GLY A 88 -22.07 -22.72 -5.89
C GLY A 88 -20.75 -21.95 -5.70
N LEU A 89 -19.88 -22.38 -4.79
CA LEU A 89 -18.60 -21.72 -4.55
C LEU A 89 -17.66 -21.96 -5.76
N PRO A 90 -17.02 -20.92 -6.32
CA PRO A 90 -16.06 -21.07 -7.40
C PRO A 90 -14.87 -21.98 -7.01
N LEU A 91 -14.30 -22.67 -8.01
CA LEU A 91 -13.02 -23.38 -7.88
C LEU A 91 -11.94 -22.44 -7.35
N GLY A 92 -11.17 -22.90 -6.35
CA GLY A 92 -10.15 -22.10 -5.68
C GLY A 92 -10.65 -21.25 -4.52
N SER A 93 -11.97 -21.17 -4.29
CA SER A 93 -12.54 -20.51 -3.11
C SER A 93 -11.94 -21.10 -1.83
N SER A 94 -11.63 -20.23 -0.87
CA SER A 94 -10.98 -20.63 0.37
C SER A 94 -11.71 -20.10 1.59
N ILE A 95 -11.97 -20.99 2.54
CA ILE A 95 -12.61 -20.69 3.82
C ILE A 95 -11.59 -21.01 4.91
N ALA A 96 -11.24 -20.04 5.75
CA ALA A 96 -10.32 -20.23 6.87
C ALA A 96 -11.03 -19.95 8.19
N VAL A 97 -10.86 -20.82 9.17
CA VAL A 97 -11.48 -20.75 10.50
C VAL A 97 -10.40 -20.93 11.55
N GLY A 98 -10.44 -20.12 12.62
CA GLY A 98 -9.39 -20.10 13.64
C GLY A 98 -8.07 -19.67 13.03
N VAL A 99 -8.01 -18.40 12.58
CA VAL A 99 -6.80 -17.81 12.03
C VAL A 99 -6.17 -16.93 13.10
N SER A 100 -4.90 -17.18 13.41
CA SER A 100 -4.09 -16.30 14.23
C SER A 100 -2.81 -15.97 13.49
N SER A 101 -2.36 -14.73 13.59
CA SER A 101 -1.05 -14.32 13.10
C SER A 101 -0.42 -13.36 14.08
N THR A 102 0.90 -13.39 14.15
CA THR A 102 1.69 -12.43 14.89
C THR A 102 2.97 -12.16 14.14
N SER A 103 3.54 -10.98 14.38
CA SER A 103 4.83 -10.59 13.86
C SER A 103 5.64 -9.93 14.97
N LEU A 104 6.92 -10.29 15.06
CA LEU A 104 7.86 -9.66 15.96
C LEU A 104 9.08 -9.18 15.19
N SER A 105 9.30 -7.88 15.23
CA SER A 105 10.47 -7.23 14.63
C SER A 105 11.69 -7.39 15.54
N ARG A 106 12.89 -7.45 14.94
CA ARG A 106 14.13 -7.24 15.70
C ARG A 106 14.17 -5.81 16.27
N PRO A 107 15.04 -5.51 17.27
CA PRO A 107 15.24 -4.13 17.72
C PRO A 107 15.56 -3.21 16.56
N VAL A 108 14.85 -2.09 16.56
CA VAL A 108 14.97 -1.04 15.57
C VAL A 108 15.27 0.27 16.29
N LEU A 109 15.99 1.17 15.62
CA LEU A 109 16.25 2.52 16.11
C LEU A 109 14.95 3.31 16.37
N GLY A 110 13.93 3.02 15.57
CA GLY A 110 12.58 3.57 15.68
C GLY A 110 11.80 3.23 14.42
N LEU A 111 10.62 3.83 14.26
CA LEU A 111 9.75 3.51 13.12
C LEU A 111 10.00 4.45 11.95
N VAL A 112 9.53 4.03 10.78
CA VAL A 112 9.44 4.88 9.60
C VAL A 112 7.99 4.99 9.14
N GLY A 113 7.69 6.11 8.49
CA GLY A 113 6.38 6.39 7.92
C GLY A 113 6.51 6.98 6.52
N GLY A 114 5.37 7.23 5.93
CA GLY A 114 5.27 7.77 4.58
C GLY A 114 4.09 7.20 3.83
N MET A 115 3.90 7.68 2.62
CA MET A 115 2.89 7.19 1.70
C MET A 115 3.10 7.79 0.32
N GLY A 116 2.70 7.07 -0.73
CA GLY A 116 2.65 7.60 -2.08
C GLY A 116 1.34 7.24 -2.77
N TYR A 117 0.85 8.13 -3.64
CA TYR A 117 -0.31 7.88 -4.47
C TYR A 117 -0.28 8.73 -5.73
N SER A 118 -1.01 8.29 -6.75
CA SER A 118 -0.96 8.94 -8.06
C SER A 118 -1.98 10.05 -8.22
N THR A 119 -3.25 9.79 -7.91
CA THR A 119 -4.31 10.77 -8.08
C THR A 119 -5.30 10.74 -6.91
N SER A 120 -5.86 11.90 -6.59
CA SER A 120 -7.07 12.04 -5.78
C SER A 120 -7.80 13.31 -6.20
N ALA A 121 -9.12 13.27 -6.25
CA ALA A 121 -9.96 14.42 -6.55
C ALA A 121 -11.15 14.46 -5.60
N THR A 122 -11.38 15.63 -5.01
CA THR A 122 -12.55 15.90 -4.18
C THR A 122 -13.22 17.17 -4.71
N LEU A 123 -14.42 17.00 -5.25
CA LEU A 123 -15.26 18.11 -5.69
C LEU A 123 -16.03 18.65 -4.49
N ALA A 124 -16.13 19.98 -4.40
CA ALA A 124 -16.75 20.62 -3.24
C ALA A 124 -18.25 20.32 -3.09
N ASN A 125 -18.94 19.91 -4.16
CA ASN A 125 -20.34 19.48 -4.12
C ASN A 125 -20.53 18.00 -3.72
N GLY A 126 -19.45 17.26 -3.44
CA GLY A 126 -19.49 15.85 -3.05
C GLY A 126 -19.79 14.85 -4.18
N VAL A 127 -20.07 15.32 -5.41
CA VAL A 127 -20.45 14.45 -6.55
C VAL A 127 -19.28 13.56 -6.98
N VAL A 128 -18.05 14.03 -6.79
CA VAL A 128 -16.83 13.24 -7.02
C VAL A 128 -15.97 13.34 -5.78
N SER A 129 -15.76 12.19 -5.13
CA SER A 129 -14.75 12.01 -4.11
C SER A 129 -14.02 10.72 -4.40
N THR A 130 -12.82 10.82 -4.97
CA THR A 130 -11.99 9.64 -5.23
C THR A 130 -11.00 9.40 -4.12
N SER A 131 -10.94 8.14 -3.71
CA SER A 131 -9.83 7.62 -2.93
C SER A 131 -8.52 7.76 -3.71
N ARG A 132 -7.42 7.69 -2.98
CA ARG A 132 -6.07 7.74 -3.53
C ARG A 132 -5.81 6.53 -4.44
N THR A 133 -5.42 6.78 -5.68
CA THR A 133 -5.08 5.72 -6.66
C THR A 133 -3.62 5.30 -6.54
N ALA A 134 -3.31 4.04 -6.90
CA ALA A 134 -1.98 3.43 -6.78
C ALA A 134 -1.34 3.70 -5.40
N LEU A 135 -2.15 3.63 -4.34
CA LEU A 135 -1.72 3.94 -2.99
C LEU A 135 -0.77 2.85 -2.45
N ALA A 136 0.39 3.27 -1.94
CA ALA A 136 1.31 2.39 -1.24
C ALA A 136 1.93 3.08 -0.02
N TYR A 137 2.31 2.27 0.97
CA TYR A 137 2.92 2.70 2.22
C TYR A 137 4.23 1.94 2.44
N PRO A 138 5.32 2.62 2.86
CA PRO A 138 6.52 1.95 3.32
C PRO A 138 6.19 1.13 4.59
N PRO A 139 6.59 -0.15 4.65
CA PRO A 139 6.45 -0.93 5.89
C PRO A 139 7.18 -0.26 7.07
N CYS A 140 6.54 -0.19 8.24
CA CYS A 140 7.07 0.57 9.38
C CYS A 140 8.42 0.04 9.93
N THR A 141 8.73 -1.24 9.70
CA THR A 141 9.86 -1.97 10.28
C THR A 141 10.86 -2.48 9.23
N GLY A 142 10.72 -2.02 7.97
CA GLY A 142 11.58 -2.40 6.86
C GLY A 142 10.89 -3.27 5.80
N GLY A 143 11.38 -3.21 4.57
CA GLY A 143 10.83 -3.90 3.41
C GLY A 143 10.34 -2.95 2.32
N ALA A 144 9.72 -3.51 1.28
CA ALA A 144 9.23 -2.77 0.14
C ALA A 144 7.74 -3.06 -0.13
N SER A 145 7.04 -2.08 -0.71
CA SER A 145 5.68 -2.23 -1.20
C SER A 145 5.53 -1.50 -2.53
N LYS A 146 4.67 -2.02 -3.41
CA LYS A 146 4.45 -1.51 -4.75
C LYS A 146 2.97 -1.58 -5.12
N ALA A 147 2.46 -0.52 -5.72
CA ALA A 147 1.12 -0.47 -6.30
C ALA A 147 1.20 0.06 -7.72
N THR A 148 0.65 -0.68 -8.69
CA THR A 148 0.62 -0.30 -10.10
C THR A 148 -0.80 -0.34 -10.63
N LEU A 149 -1.17 0.66 -11.42
CA LEU A 149 -2.41 0.70 -12.20
C LEU A 149 -2.06 1.02 -13.65
N ALA A 150 -2.75 0.38 -14.60
CA ALA A 150 -2.58 0.65 -16.02
C ALA A 150 -3.05 2.07 -16.40
N THR A 151 -4.11 2.54 -15.75
CA THR A 151 -4.62 3.90 -15.83
C THR A 151 -5.20 4.30 -14.47
N ALA A 152 -5.15 5.58 -14.14
CA ALA A 152 -5.83 6.17 -13.00
C ALA A 152 -6.57 7.42 -13.46
N GLY A 153 -7.78 7.65 -12.97
CA GLY A 153 -8.53 8.79 -13.45
C GLY A 153 -9.93 8.96 -12.89
N VAL A 154 -10.43 10.17 -13.06
CA VAL A 154 -11.84 10.52 -12.95
C VAL A 154 -12.21 11.11 -14.31
N PRO A 155 -13.20 10.56 -15.03
CA PRO A 155 -13.66 11.11 -16.29
C PRO A 155 -13.89 12.63 -16.21
N GLY A 156 -13.37 13.38 -17.17
CA GLY A 156 -13.46 14.85 -17.22
C GLY A 156 -12.51 15.61 -16.27
N VAL A 157 -11.99 14.97 -15.22
CA VAL A 157 -11.16 15.65 -14.20
C VAL A 157 -9.69 15.30 -14.35
N VAL A 158 -9.36 14.02 -14.38
CA VAL A 158 -7.98 13.57 -14.57
C VAL A 158 -7.91 12.23 -15.27
N SER A 159 -6.96 12.07 -16.19
CA SER A 159 -6.60 10.80 -16.78
C SER A 159 -5.08 10.64 -16.78
N THR A 160 -4.63 9.40 -16.67
CA THR A 160 -3.20 9.06 -16.71
C THR A 160 -2.99 7.80 -17.53
N GLY A 161 -1.76 7.60 -18.01
CA GLY A 161 -1.27 6.28 -18.38
C GLY A 161 -0.93 5.46 -17.12
N THR A 162 0.04 4.56 -17.28
CA THR A 162 0.53 3.70 -16.19
C THR A 162 1.00 4.54 -15.01
N THR A 163 0.53 4.14 -13.83
CA THR A 163 0.93 4.75 -12.58
C THR A 163 1.56 3.70 -11.67
N THR A 164 2.69 4.02 -11.07
CA THR A 164 3.40 3.13 -10.15
C THR A 164 3.85 3.90 -8.92
N THR A 165 3.47 3.41 -7.74
CA THR A 165 4.06 3.83 -6.47
C THR A 165 4.95 2.71 -5.95
N GLU A 166 6.20 3.03 -5.68
CA GLU A 166 7.18 2.18 -5.05
C GLU A 166 7.56 2.79 -3.71
N THR A 167 7.61 1.94 -2.69
CA THR A 167 8.01 2.34 -1.35
C THR A 167 9.07 1.37 -0.85
N LEU A 168 10.06 1.92 -0.16
CA LEU A 168 11.11 1.17 0.48
C LEU A 168 11.33 1.74 1.87
N SER A 169 11.50 0.84 2.81
CA SER A 169 11.88 1.14 4.18
C SER A 169 13.06 0.27 4.53
N LYS A 170 14.04 0.85 5.21
CA LYS A 170 15.13 0.10 5.81
C LYS A 170 15.20 0.51 7.26
N VAL A 171 15.07 -0.45 8.16
CA VAL A 171 15.15 -0.18 9.59
C VAL A 171 16.06 -1.22 10.22
N THR A 172 17.04 -0.73 10.98
CA THR A 172 18.03 -1.53 11.71
C THR A 172 18.12 -1.00 13.13
N SER A 173 18.92 -1.63 13.99
CA SER A 173 19.17 -1.16 15.35
C SER A 173 19.89 0.20 15.41
N SER A 174 20.61 0.59 14.34
CA SER A 174 21.44 1.80 14.33
C SER A 174 21.03 2.83 13.28
N SER A 175 20.23 2.45 12.28
CA SER A 175 19.84 3.35 11.19
C SER A 175 18.43 3.07 10.70
N ARG A 176 17.80 4.09 10.11
CA ARG A 176 16.49 3.96 9.48
C ARG A 176 16.35 4.86 8.27
N SER A 177 15.59 4.43 7.28
CA SER A 177 15.21 5.24 6.14
C SER A 177 13.84 4.86 5.59
N SER A 178 13.15 5.87 5.07
CA SER A 178 11.92 5.76 4.31
C SER A 178 12.14 6.37 2.94
N TYR A 179 11.65 5.70 1.90
CA TYR A 179 11.75 6.13 0.51
C TYR A 179 10.42 5.88 -0.17
N VAL A 180 9.92 6.88 -0.89
CA VAL A 180 8.69 6.78 -1.68
C VAL A 180 8.91 7.42 -3.04
N LYS A 181 8.64 6.66 -4.09
CA LYS A 181 8.65 7.11 -5.47
C LYS A 181 7.31 6.81 -6.13
N ASN A 182 6.61 7.86 -6.55
CA ASN A 182 5.43 7.78 -7.39
C ASN A 182 5.78 8.25 -8.81
N THR A 183 5.49 7.41 -9.79
CA THR A 183 5.70 7.71 -11.21
C THR A 183 4.37 7.59 -11.94
N ILE A 184 4.02 8.64 -12.69
CA ILE A 184 2.78 8.73 -13.48
C ILE A 184 3.17 9.07 -14.90
N THR A 185 2.79 8.23 -15.87
CA THR A 185 3.02 8.52 -17.28
C THR A 185 1.83 9.25 -17.89
N GLY A 186 2.11 10.22 -18.77
CA GLY A 186 1.12 10.95 -19.55
C GLY A 186 -0.07 11.55 -18.77
N PRO A 187 0.08 12.14 -17.56
CA PRO A 187 -1.07 12.71 -16.87
C PRO A 187 -1.68 13.87 -17.65
N ARG A 188 -3.01 13.93 -17.67
CA ARG A 188 -3.81 15.03 -18.21
C ARG A 188 -4.86 15.43 -17.18
N VAL A 189 -4.80 16.67 -16.73
CA VAL A 189 -5.73 17.24 -15.75
C VAL A 189 -6.63 18.23 -16.49
N LEU A 190 -7.93 18.14 -16.28
CA LEU A 190 -8.97 19.01 -16.86
C LEU A 190 -8.87 19.08 -18.38
N SER A 191 -9.06 17.93 -19.01
CA SER A 191 -9.00 17.78 -20.48
C SER A 191 -7.67 18.24 -21.11
N GLY A 192 -6.57 18.21 -20.33
CA GLY A 192 -5.23 18.55 -20.81
C GLY A 192 -4.82 20.00 -20.59
N LEU A 193 -5.62 20.80 -19.86
CA LEU A 193 -5.20 22.13 -19.38
C LEU A 193 -3.86 22.07 -18.66
N ILE A 194 -3.60 20.99 -17.90
CA ILE A 194 -2.27 20.65 -17.40
C ILE A 194 -1.93 19.25 -17.91
N SER A 195 -0.78 19.10 -18.54
CA SER A 195 -0.29 17.80 -19.00
C SER A 195 1.22 17.66 -18.83
N ALA A 196 1.69 16.43 -18.72
CA ALA A 196 3.12 16.11 -18.71
C ALA A 196 3.34 14.77 -19.41
N ASP A 197 4.55 14.52 -19.88
CA ASP A 197 4.94 13.21 -20.41
C ASP A 197 5.16 12.22 -19.24
N ALA A 198 5.73 12.72 -18.13
CA ALA A 198 5.75 12.02 -16.85
C ALA A 198 5.77 12.98 -15.65
N VAL A 199 5.22 12.52 -14.53
CA VAL A 199 5.34 13.15 -13.22
C VAL A 199 6.01 12.16 -12.27
N ILE A 200 7.08 12.59 -11.61
CA ILE A 200 7.84 11.79 -10.66
C ILE A 200 7.85 12.53 -9.33
N ALA A 201 7.16 11.98 -8.32
CA ALA A 201 7.21 12.45 -6.94
C ALA A 201 8.11 11.50 -6.14
N GLU A 202 9.26 11.98 -5.68
CA GLU A 202 10.30 11.15 -5.08
C GLU A 202 10.83 11.80 -3.81
N THR A 203 10.55 11.18 -2.67
CA THR A 203 10.98 11.68 -1.36
C THR A 203 11.73 10.60 -0.59
N SER A 204 12.65 11.03 0.26
CA SER A 204 13.25 10.14 1.24
C SER A 204 13.57 10.85 2.54
N VAL A 205 13.51 10.11 3.65
CA VAL A 205 14.06 10.55 4.93
C VAL A 205 14.96 9.45 5.45
N SER A 206 16.14 9.80 5.94
CA SER A 206 17.08 8.85 6.53
C SER A 206 17.69 9.37 7.82
N GLN A 207 17.96 8.48 8.76
CA GLN A 207 18.70 8.76 9.98
C GLN A 207 19.81 7.71 10.08
N ALA A 208 21.06 8.17 10.01
CA ALA A 208 22.22 7.31 9.86
C ALA A 208 22.67 6.62 11.16
N ALA A 209 22.39 7.24 12.31
CA ALA A 209 22.79 6.76 13.63
C ALA A 209 21.77 7.19 14.70
N PRO A 210 21.72 6.53 15.87
CA PRO A 210 20.96 7.04 17.01
C PRO A 210 21.42 8.45 17.38
N GLY A 211 20.48 9.38 17.58
CA GLY A 211 20.77 10.78 17.91
C GLY A 211 21.23 11.64 16.73
N ALA A 212 21.55 11.07 15.56
CA ALA A 212 21.84 11.86 14.37
C ALA A 212 20.59 12.58 13.88
N ALA A 213 20.73 13.81 13.38
CA ALA A 213 19.64 14.54 12.76
C ALA A 213 19.15 13.79 11.49
N PRO A 214 17.84 13.57 11.31
CA PRO A 214 17.33 13.03 10.07
C PRO A 214 17.60 13.94 8.87
N VAL A 215 17.88 13.33 7.72
CA VAL A 215 18.10 14.01 6.45
C VAL A 215 16.92 13.70 5.54
N ALA A 216 16.16 14.74 5.19
CA ALA A 216 15.03 14.66 4.28
C ALA A 216 15.41 15.16 2.88
N THR A 217 15.16 14.40 1.83
CA THR A 217 15.46 14.74 0.43
C THR A 217 14.23 14.67 -0.45
N ASP A 218 14.27 15.47 -1.52
CA ASP A 218 13.24 15.51 -2.56
C ASP A 218 13.94 15.56 -3.92
N SER A 219 13.65 14.58 -4.76
CA SER A 219 14.19 14.44 -6.12
C SER A 219 13.07 14.50 -7.16
N SER A 220 11.93 15.08 -6.78
CA SER A 220 10.73 15.14 -7.60
C SER A 220 10.92 16.06 -8.81
N ARG A 221 10.29 15.68 -9.92
CA ARG A 221 10.44 16.38 -11.19
C ARG A 221 9.30 16.10 -12.16
N PHE A 222 9.15 17.02 -13.10
CA PHE A 222 8.29 16.85 -14.27
C PHE A 222 9.13 16.48 -15.49
N VAL A 223 8.52 15.74 -16.42
CA VAL A 223 9.04 15.52 -17.77
C VAL A 223 8.01 16.06 -18.74
N GLY A 224 8.39 17.04 -19.57
CA GLY A 224 7.51 17.59 -20.61
C GLY A 224 6.26 18.29 -20.08
N LEU A 225 6.36 19.02 -18.95
CA LEU A 225 5.22 19.76 -18.39
C LEU A 225 4.73 20.84 -19.36
N ARG A 226 3.42 20.86 -19.59
CA ARG A 226 2.71 21.83 -20.42
C ARG A 226 1.46 22.30 -19.70
N ILE A 227 1.23 23.60 -19.69
CA ILE A 227 0.00 24.21 -19.20
C ILE A 227 -0.58 25.02 -20.34
N ALA A 228 -1.82 24.71 -20.75
CA ALA A 228 -2.44 25.39 -21.88
C ALA A 228 -2.56 26.89 -21.60
N GLY A 229 -2.19 27.71 -22.59
CA GLY A 229 -2.16 29.16 -22.47
C GLY A 229 -0.90 29.73 -21.79
N LEU A 230 0.06 28.90 -21.37
CA LEU A 230 1.37 29.35 -20.87
C LEU A 230 2.51 28.87 -21.78
N PRO A 231 3.64 29.60 -21.84
CA PRO A 231 4.85 29.12 -22.49
C PRO A 231 5.31 27.78 -21.91
N ALA A 232 6.08 27.03 -22.69
CA ALA A 232 6.66 25.77 -22.24
C ALA A 232 7.52 25.98 -20.98
N ILE A 233 7.26 25.19 -19.95
CA ILE A 233 8.04 25.21 -18.71
C ILE A 233 9.23 24.28 -18.93
N SER A 234 10.33 24.82 -19.46
CA SER A 234 11.51 24.05 -19.88
C SER A 234 12.56 23.85 -18.79
N SER A 235 12.44 24.55 -17.66
CA SER A 235 13.34 24.43 -16.51
C SER A 235 12.73 23.61 -15.38
N SER A 236 13.58 23.15 -14.46
CA SER A 236 13.12 22.48 -13.24
C SER A 236 12.19 23.41 -12.46
N VAL A 237 10.98 22.94 -12.19
CA VAL A 237 9.97 23.69 -11.43
C VAL A 237 10.45 23.80 -9.98
N LYS A 238 10.67 25.03 -9.51
CA LYS A 238 11.05 25.28 -8.12
C LYS A 238 9.96 24.79 -7.16
N PRO A 239 10.32 24.30 -5.96
CA PRO A 239 9.35 23.96 -4.93
C PRO A 239 8.36 25.09 -4.65
N ASN A 240 7.10 24.74 -4.43
CA ASN A 240 5.99 25.63 -4.10
C ASN A 240 5.71 26.71 -5.16
N THR A 241 5.94 26.41 -6.44
CA THR A 241 5.61 27.33 -7.53
C THR A 241 4.10 27.45 -7.69
N VAL A 242 3.55 28.64 -7.47
CA VAL A 242 2.11 28.91 -7.58
C VAL A 242 1.81 29.64 -8.88
N LEU A 243 0.84 29.11 -9.63
CA LEU A 243 0.32 29.71 -10.85
C LEU A 243 -1.17 29.98 -10.67
N THR A 244 -1.62 31.14 -11.15
CA THR A 244 -3.04 31.44 -11.27
C THR A 244 -3.43 31.22 -12.72
N VAL A 245 -4.30 30.24 -12.97
CA VAL A 245 -4.77 29.92 -14.32
C VAL A 245 -6.12 30.59 -14.52
N PRO A 246 -6.26 31.50 -15.51
CA PRO A 246 -7.53 32.15 -15.81
C PRO A 246 -8.64 31.12 -16.03
N GLY A 247 -9.81 31.37 -15.45
CA GLY A 247 -10.96 30.46 -15.53
C GLY A 247 -10.93 29.30 -14.53
N LEU A 248 -9.77 28.83 -14.10
CA LEU A 248 -9.66 27.66 -13.21
C LEU A 248 -9.49 28.03 -11.73
N GLY A 249 -8.42 28.79 -11.43
CA GLY A 249 -8.01 29.08 -10.07
C GLY A 249 -6.53 28.84 -9.82
N ARG A 250 -6.20 28.34 -8.62
CA ARG A 250 -4.83 28.22 -8.14
C ARG A 250 -4.27 26.84 -8.45
N VAL A 251 -3.13 26.80 -9.14
CA VAL A 251 -2.35 25.60 -9.37
C VAL A 251 -1.03 25.74 -8.63
N THR A 252 -0.77 24.85 -7.68
CA THR A 252 0.54 24.76 -7.03
C THR A 252 1.30 23.59 -7.64
N LEU A 253 2.41 23.89 -8.30
CA LEU A 253 3.33 22.90 -8.83
C LEU A 253 4.42 22.62 -7.79
N HIS A 254 4.82 21.36 -7.69
CA HIS A 254 5.89 20.89 -6.82
C HIS A 254 5.69 21.41 -5.38
N LYS A 255 4.51 21.19 -4.80
CA LYS A 255 4.21 21.61 -3.43
C LYS A 255 5.02 20.76 -2.46
N VAL A 256 5.89 21.38 -1.67
CA VAL A 256 6.79 20.70 -0.73
C VAL A 256 6.60 21.26 0.68
N VAL A 257 6.36 20.36 1.63
CA VAL A 257 6.33 20.66 3.07
C VAL A 257 7.40 19.83 3.75
N ARG A 258 8.27 20.46 4.54
CA ARG A 258 9.37 19.81 5.25
C ARG A 258 9.31 20.09 6.73
N THR A 259 9.61 19.07 7.52
CA THR A 259 9.88 19.20 8.96
C THR A 259 11.26 18.64 9.26
N ALA A 260 11.66 18.64 10.54
CA ALA A 260 12.92 18.02 10.95
C ALA A 260 12.96 16.49 10.70
N THR A 261 11.81 15.84 10.54
CA THR A 261 11.73 14.37 10.44
C THR A 261 10.88 13.89 9.26
N SER A 262 10.35 14.80 8.43
CA SER A 262 9.48 14.46 7.30
C SER A 262 9.66 15.36 6.09
N VAL A 263 9.29 14.85 4.92
CA VAL A 263 9.07 15.63 3.71
C VAL A 263 7.84 15.08 2.97
N ASP A 264 6.94 16.00 2.61
CA ASP A 264 5.72 15.72 1.87
C ASP A 264 5.73 16.52 0.57
N VAL A 265 5.48 15.84 -0.54
CA VAL A 265 5.44 16.40 -1.89
C VAL A 265 4.12 16.08 -2.57
N VAL A 266 3.52 17.08 -3.20
CA VAL A 266 2.44 16.92 -4.17
C VAL A 266 2.83 17.67 -5.45
N MET A 267 2.97 16.94 -6.55
CA MET A 267 3.51 17.50 -7.79
C MET A 267 2.55 18.49 -8.43
N VAL A 268 1.27 18.17 -8.52
CA VAL A 268 0.25 19.14 -8.98
C VAL A 268 -0.87 19.17 -7.97
N GLU A 269 -1.13 20.33 -7.38
CA GLU A 269 -2.33 20.61 -6.61
C GLU A 269 -3.14 21.71 -7.30
N VAL A 270 -4.36 21.39 -7.72
CA VAL A 270 -5.32 22.35 -8.27
C VAL A 270 -6.38 22.64 -7.22
N VAL A 271 -6.63 23.92 -6.97
CA VAL A 271 -7.75 24.40 -6.16
C VAL A 271 -8.57 25.37 -6.99
N THR A 272 -9.82 25.00 -7.30
CA THR A 272 -10.70 25.86 -8.10
C THR A 272 -11.15 27.07 -7.27
N ASN A 273 -11.02 28.28 -7.84
CA ASN A 273 -11.48 29.51 -7.16
C ASN A 273 -12.80 30.05 -7.72
N ARG A 274 -13.34 29.37 -8.73
CA ARG A 274 -14.62 29.59 -9.37
C ARG A 274 -15.12 28.26 -9.93
N VAL A 275 -16.35 28.23 -10.42
CA VAL A 275 -16.84 27.09 -11.20
C VAL A 275 -16.04 27.00 -12.50
N PHE A 276 -15.47 25.84 -12.79
CA PHE A 276 -14.78 25.55 -14.04
C PHE A 276 -15.42 24.30 -14.66
N ASP A 277 -16.19 24.52 -15.73
CA ASP A 277 -17.03 23.47 -16.32
C ASP A 277 -17.93 22.82 -15.25
N SER A 278 -17.82 21.51 -15.03
CA SER A 278 -18.58 20.77 -14.00
C SER A 278 -17.96 20.81 -12.60
N LEU A 279 -16.81 21.47 -12.41
CA LEU A 279 -16.11 21.54 -11.13
C LEU A 279 -16.58 22.74 -10.30
N PRO A 280 -17.17 22.53 -9.11
CA PRO A 280 -17.51 23.62 -8.21
C PRO A 280 -16.27 24.35 -7.69
N THR A 281 -16.45 25.59 -7.24
CA THR A 281 -15.46 26.34 -6.45
C THR A 281 -15.02 25.54 -5.21
N GLY A 282 -13.73 25.52 -4.91
CA GLY A 282 -13.15 24.80 -3.77
C GLY A 282 -12.84 23.33 -4.02
N SER A 283 -13.03 22.84 -5.25
CA SER A 283 -12.62 21.48 -5.63
C SER A 283 -11.11 21.35 -5.61
N VAL A 284 -10.62 20.23 -5.10
CA VAL A 284 -9.18 19.95 -4.95
C VAL A 284 -8.80 18.72 -5.76
N ILE A 285 -7.81 18.87 -6.63
CA ILE A 285 -7.25 17.78 -7.43
C ILE A 285 -5.76 17.69 -7.10
N ARG A 286 -5.29 16.49 -6.76
CA ARG A 286 -3.87 16.22 -6.45
C ARG A 286 -3.33 15.12 -7.31
N ILE A 287 -2.15 15.36 -7.88
CA ILE A 287 -1.43 14.43 -8.76
C ILE A 287 0.01 14.30 -8.30
N GLY A 288 0.48 13.05 -8.24
CA GLY A 288 1.87 12.72 -7.92
C GLY A 288 2.22 13.09 -6.49
N ALA A 289 1.81 12.28 -5.53
CA ALA A 289 2.10 12.53 -4.12
C ALA A 289 3.11 11.52 -3.58
N SER A 290 4.05 12.03 -2.78
CA SER A 290 5.07 11.24 -2.09
C SER A 290 5.37 11.90 -0.75
N ALA A 291 5.30 11.12 0.32
CA ALA A 291 5.53 11.55 1.69
C ALA A 291 6.43 10.53 2.39
N THR A 292 7.41 10.99 3.14
CA THR A 292 8.30 10.15 3.94
C THR A 292 8.56 10.76 5.30
N SER A 293 8.69 9.91 6.32
CA SER A 293 9.02 10.34 7.68
C SER A 293 9.79 9.28 8.46
N VAL A 294 10.44 9.73 9.53
CA VAL A 294 11.01 8.89 10.58
C VAL A 294 10.43 9.30 11.94
N ILE A 295 10.12 8.33 12.80
CA ILE A 295 9.43 8.54 14.11
C ILE A 295 10.24 7.87 15.20
#